data_AF-A0A6P3Z1P3-F1
#
_entry.id   AF-A0A6P3Z1P3-F1
#
_cell.length_a   1.000
_cell.length_b   1.000
_cell.length_c   1.000
_cell.angle_alpha   90.00
_cell.angle_beta   90.00
_cell.angle_gamma   90.00
#
_symmetry.space_group_name_H-M   'P 1'
#
loop_
_entity.id
_entity.type
_entity.pdbx_description
1 polymer ?
#
loop_
_entity_poly.entity_id
_entity_poly.type
_entity_poly.pdbx_seq_one_letter_code
_entity_poly.pdbx_strand_id
1 'polypeptide(L)'
;MHPSLIWGCLWWCIIVGLFHISTLSFTSGLYISGDAKSYNWSHDFGLFISNTKTYEGIPTLSFLSENLVSCEDLEGVGSFNTTCLLNSDLHLDSDLYIFGTGNLEILPHVSIVCPIEGCMLTFNMSGNVKIGQHANIIAGSVIVSASDLTMDYSSSINTTSLGGLPPSQTSGTPVGYDGSGGGHGGRGASCLKSNKSFWGGDVYAWSSLSEPWSYGSKGGGTSAENPYGGNGGGRVKILVKDSLYVNGSITAEGGEGGSTVGGGSGGSIFVHAVKLKGYGTISAAGGAGWGGGGGGRISLDCYSIQEDVKVTVHGLYQFTSVSGS
;
A
#
# COMPACT_ATOMS: atom_id res chain seq x y z
N MET A 1 -52.60 -55.31 18.24
CA MET A 1 -51.66 -56.29 17.65
C MET A 1 -50.47 -55.52 17.08
N HIS A 2 -49.32 -55.77 17.70
CA HIS A 2 -47.92 -55.43 17.36
C HIS A 2 -47.50 -54.08 16.72
N PRO A 3 -46.69 -53.29 17.44
CA PRO A 3 -45.74 -52.31 16.89
C PRO A 3 -44.32 -52.90 16.83
N SER A 4 -43.68 -52.93 15.66
CA SER A 4 -42.23 -53.22 15.54
C SER A 4 -41.80 -53.12 14.09
N LEU A 5 -41.28 -51.96 13.63
CA LEU A 5 -40.29 -51.89 12.53
C LEU A 5 -39.80 -50.46 12.23
N ILE A 6 -39.48 -49.64 13.23
CA ILE A 6 -38.75 -48.38 13.01
C ILE A 6 -37.72 -48.20 14.13
N TRP A 7 -36.77 -49.13 14.22
CA TRP A 7 -35.58 -48.98 15.06
C TRP A 7 -34.37 -49.76 14.51
N GLY A 8 -34.23 -49.80 13.18
CA GLY A 8 -33.18 -50.58 12.50
C GLY A 8 -32.27 -49.79 11.55
N CYS A 9 -32.59 -48.54 11.19
CA CYS A 9 -31.84 -47.79 10.17
C CYS A 9 -30.99 -46.62 10.71
N LEU A 10 -31.00 -46.35 12.02
CA LEU A 10 -30.25 -45.24 12.62
C LEU A 10 -28.91 -45.64 13.25
N TRP A 11 -28.52 -46.91 13.18
CA TRP A 11 -27.26 -47.40 13.78
C TRP A 11 -26.15 -47.73 12.76
N TRP A 12 -26.38 -47.56 11.44
CA TRP A 12 -25.40 -47.93 10.41
C TRP A 12 -24.55 -46.75 9.86
N CYS A 13 -24.80 -45.49 10.25
CA CYS A 13 -24.00 -44.36 9.73
C CYS A 13 -22.90 -43.85 10.67
N ILE A 14 -22.76 -44.41 11.89
CA ILE A 14 -21.77 -43.94 12.88
C ILE A 14 -20.58 -44.90 13.04
N ILE A 15 -20.59 -46.09 12.40
CA ILE A 15 -19.54 -47.11 12.57
C ILE A 15 -18.58 -47.21 11.35
N VAL A 16 -18.77 -46.41 10.29
CA VAL A 16 -17.90 -46.43 9.08
C VAL A 16 -16.93 -45.24 8.99
N GLY A 17 -17.01 -44.25 9.89
CA GLY A 17 -16.13 -43.07 9.86
C GLY A 17 -14.91 -43.10 10.79
N LEU A 18 -14.82 -44.06 11.71
CA LEU A 18 -13.85 -44.04 12.82
C LEU A 18 -12.86 -45.23 12.84
N PHE A 19 -12.78 -46.02 11.76
CA PHE A 19 -11.90 -47.21 11.70
C PHE A 19 -10.91 -47.26 10.53
N HIS A 20 -10.54 -46.11 9.97
CA HIS A 20 -9.40 -46.01 9.05
C HIS A 20 -8.44 -44.86 9.44
N ILE A 21 -7.96 -44.91 10.68
CA ILE A 21 -6.60 -44.48 10.99
C ILE A 21 -5.82 -45.76 11.28
N SER A 22 -4.93 -46.15 10.36
CA SER A 22 -3.55 -46.57 10.70
C SER A 22 -2.90 -47.31 9.53
N THR A 23 -1.65 -46.91 9.25
CA THR A 23 -0.58 -47.62 8.53
C THR A 23 -0.62 -47.60 7.01
N LEU A 24 0.48 -47.41 6.26
CA LEU A 24 1.90 -47.05 6.46
C LEU A 24 2.38 -46.81 5.00
N SER A 25 3.31 -45.89 4.70
CA SER A 25 4.70 -46.29 4.47
C SER A 25 5.61 -45.07 4.28
N PHE A 26 6.73 -45.17 4.97
CA PHE A 26 7.94 -44.35 4.88
C PHE A 26 8.55 -44.37 3.48
N THR A 27 8.99 -43.20 3.00
CA THR A 27 10.32 -43.04 2.39
C THR A 27 10.92 -41.71 2.81
N SER A 28 12.09 -41.82 3.43
CA SER A 28 13.06 -40.82 3.85
C SER A 28 13.50 -39.85 2.76
N GLY A 29 13.63 -38.56 3.09
CA GLY A 29 14.26 -37.57 2.21
C GLY A 29 14.35 -36.17 2.80
N LEU A 30 15.35 -35.96 3.66
CA LEU A 30 15.99 -34.68 4.03
C LEU A 30 15.10 -33.48 4.41
N TYR A 31 14.91 -33.32 5.72
CA TYR A 31 14.90 -32.01 6.36
C TYR A 31 16.22 -31.30 6.06
N ILE A 32 16.19 -30.31 5.17
CA ILE A 32 17.21 -29.27 5.15
C ILE A 32 16.73 -28.18 6.09
N SER A 33 17.26 -28.24 7.31
CA SER A 33 17.46 -27.05 8.14
C SER A 33 18.35 -26.11 7.32
N GLY A 34 17.74 -25.11 6.68
CA GLY A 34 18.47 -24.02 6.04
C GLY A 34 19.05 -23.14 7.12
N ASP A 35 20.37 -23.20 7.26
CA ASP A 35 21.19 -22.46 8.20
C ASP A 35 20.72 -21.01 8.39
N ALA A 36 20.69 -20.60 9.66
CA ALA A 36 20.79 -19.22 10.07
C ALA A 36 22.10 -18.63 9.52
N LYS A 37 22.07 -18.16 8.27
CA LYS A 37 23.08 -17.24 7.76
C LYS A 37 22.73 -15.86 8.29
N SER A 38 23.46 -15.46 9.33
CA SER A 38 23.73 -14.06 9.61
C SER A 38 24.25 -13.42 8.32
N TYR A 39 23.37 -12.76 7.57
CA TYR A 39 23.76 -11.87 6.50
C TYR A 39 24.17 -10.56 7.15
N ASN A 40 25.47 -10.41 7.38
CA ASN A 40 26.09 -9.12 7.64
C ASN A 40 25.88 -8.23 6.42
N TRP A 41 24.82 -7.43 6.42
CA TRP A 41 24.51 -6.48 5.36
C TRP A 41 25.03 -5.08 5.70
N SER A 42 26.33 -5.00 5.99
CA SER A 42 27.07 -3.74 6.09
C SER A 42 27.69 -3.29 4.76
N HIS A 43 27.38 -3.96 3.64
CA HIS A 43 28.03 -3.69 2.35
C HIS A 43 27.12 -3.45 1.13
N ASP A 44 25.77 -3.39 1.26
CA ASP A 44 24.88 -3.12 0.11
C ASP A 44 24.27 -1.71 0.06
N PHE A 45 24.73 -0.79 0.91
CA PHE A 45 24.39 0.64 0.78
C PHE A 45 25.16 1.35 -0.36
N GLY A 46 25.84 0.60 -1.24
CA GLY A 46 26.79 1.15 -2.22
C GLY A 46 26.63 0.70 -3.68
N LEU A 47 25.59 -0.03 -4.06
CA LEU A 47 25.42 -0.52 -5.44
C LEU A 47 24.02 -0.22 -6.02
N PHE A 48 23.74 1.08 -6.18
CA PHE A 48 22.83 1.57 -7.22
C PHE A 48 23.58 2.00 -8.50
N ILE A 49 24.84 1.58 -8.65
CA ILE A 49 25.63 1.81 -9.87
C ILE A 49 26.20 0.48 -10.35
N SER A 50 25.78 0.07 -11.55
CA SER A 50 26.31 -1.00 -12.41
C SER A 50 25.47 -2.27 -12.49
N ASN A 51 24.50 -2.24 -13.40
CA ASN A 51 24.33 -3.29 -14.41
C ASN A 51 23.44 -2.76 -15.55
N THR A 52 23.99 -1.85 -16.35
CA THR A 52 23.45 -1.52 -17.68
C THR A 52 23.94 -2.56 -18.68
N LYS A 53 23.04 -3.41 -19.18
CA LYS A 53 23.20 -3.94 -20.53
C LYS A 53 22.95 -2.79 -21.48
N THR A 54 24.02 -2.35 -22.14
CA THR A 54 24.09 -1.43 -23.28
C THR A 54 22.76 -1.09 -23.95
N TYR A 55 22.23 0.09 -23.64
CA TYR A 55 21.39 0.90 -24.52
C TYR A 55 21.78 2.36 -24.25
N GLU A 56 22.02 3.12 -25.33
CA GLU A 56 22.55 4.47 -25.28
C GLU A 56 21.66 5.45 -24.52
N GLY A 57 22.29 6.34 -23.74
CA GLY A 57 21.64 7.46 -23.06
C GLY A 57 21.89 7.47 -21.56
N ILE A 58 23.09 7.88 -21.13
CA ILE A 58 23.37 8.23 -19.72
C ILE A 58 22.60 9.52 -19.41
N PRO A 59 21.66 9.56 -18.45
CA PRO A 59 21.28 10.83 -17.84
C PRO A 59 22.48 11.29 -17.02
N THR A 60 23.09 12.38 -17.44
CA THR A 60 24.25 13.00 -16.80
C THR A 60 23.97 13.34 -15.33
N LEU A 61 25.02 13.35 -14.52
CA LEU A 61 25.09 13.81 -13.11
C LEU A 61 24.44 15.21 -12.88
N SER A 62 24.12 15.94 -13.95
CA SER A 62 23.38 17.20 -13.93
C SER A 62 21.92 17.06 -13.47
N PHE A 63 21.28 15.89 -13.60
CA PHE A 63 19.86 15.72 -13.23
C PHE A 63 19.62 15.62 -11.71
N LEU A 64 20.66 15.28 -10.94
CA LEU A 64 20.58 15.26 -9.46
C LEU A 64 20.83 16.64 -8.85
N SER A 65 21.48 17.56 -9.58
CA SER A 65 21.89 18.86 -9.05
C SER A 65 20.76 19.89 -9.02
N GLU A 66 19.67 19.71 -9.76
CA GLU A 66 18.59 20.72 -9.84
C GLU A 66 17.47 20.51 -8.81
N ASN A 67 17.46 19.40 -8.06
CA ASN A 67 16.42 19.09 -7.07
C ASN A 67 16.97 18.87 -5.65
N LEU A 68 18.23 19.21 -5.40
CA LEU A 68 18.83 19.11 -4.08
C LEU A 68 18.46 20.36 -3.27
N VAL A 69 17.48 20.20 -2.38
CA VAL A 69 17.07 21.24 -1.44
C VAL A 69 17.96 21.19 -0.19
N SER A 70 18.22 22.35 0.40
CA SER A 70 18.74 22.47 1.76
C SER A 70 17.60 22.52 2.78
N CYS A 71 17.93 22.39 4.07
CA CYS A 71 16.94 22.56 5.13
C CYS A 71 16.35 23.98 5.12
N GLU A 72 17.18 24.97 4.81
CA GLU A 72 16.80 26.38 4.75
C GLU A 72 15.89 26.68 3.55
N ASP A 73 16.08 25.99 2.42
CA ASP A 73 15.19 26.11 1.25
C ASP A 73 13.76 25.59 1.54
N LEU A 74 13.63 24.72 2.54
CA LEU A 74 12.35 24.23 3.05
C LEU A 74 11.86 25.03 4.27
N GLU A 75 12.35 26.25 4.44
CA GLU A 75 12.08 27.15 5.57
C GLU A 75 12.43 26.53 6.94
N GLY A 76 13.20 25.45 6.96
CA GLY A 76 13.59 24.75 8.16
C GLY A 76 14.78 25.38 8.87
N VAL A 77 15.01 24.94 10.11
CA VAL A 77 16.13 25.37 10.94
C VAL A 77 17.14 24.23 11.08
N GLY A 78 18.40 24.50 10.76
CA GLY A 78 19.51 23.56 10.91
C GLY A 78 19.97 22.98 9.57
N SER A 79 20.32 21.69 9.53
CA SER A 79 20.82 21.05 8.31
C SER A 79 20.48 19.57 8.27
N PHE A 80 20.34 19.01 7.06
CA PHE A 80 20.13 17.56 6.88
C PHE A 80 21.31 16.69 7.34
N ASN A 81 22.50 17.26 7.55
CA ASN A 81 23.66 16.53 8.06
C ASN A 81 23.71 16.48 9.60
N THR A 82 22.99 17.39 10.27
CA THR A 82 22.90 17.45 11.74
C THR A 82 21.48 17.15 12.19
N THR A 83 20.63 18.16 12.28
CA THR A 83 19.20 18.04 12.52
C THR A 83 18.53 19.18 11.77
N CYS A 84 17.57 18.82 10.92
CA CYS A 84 16.70 19.76 10.23
C CYS A 84 15.34 19.76 10.91
N LEU A 85 14.91 20.93 11.39
CA LEU A 85 13.59 21.14 11.98
C LEU A 85 12.71 21.85 10.96
N LEU A 86 11.71 21.17 10.40
CA LEU A 86 10.72 21.79 9.53
C LEU A 86 9.60 22.35 10.39
N ASN A 87 9.41 23.66 10.36
CA ASN A 87 8.47 24.41 11.20
C ASN A 87 7.40 25.19 10.39
N SER A 88 7.44 25.10 9.06
CA SER A 88 6.51 25.74 8.13
C SER A 88 5.82 24.70 7.24
N ASP A 89 4.60 25.00 6.84
CA ASP A 89 3.88 24.23 5.82
C ASP A 89 4.56 24.39 4.45
N LEU A 90 4.63 23.29 3.70
CA LEU A 90 5.24 23.24 2.37
C LEU A 90 4.20 22.83 1.34
N HIS A 91 3.98 23.68 0.35
CA HIS A 91 3.12 23.39 -0.81
C HIS A 91 3.98 23.27 -2.06
N LEU A 92 4.06 22.06 -2.59
CA LEU A 92 4.97 21.67 -3.67
C LEU A 92 4.19 21.47 -4.97
N ASP A 93 4.79 21.88 -6.08
CA ASP A 93 4.29 21.70 -7.44
C ASP A 93 5.08 20.64 -8.23
N SER A 94 6.02 19.99 -7.57
CA SER A 94 6.97 19.04 -8.16
C SER A 94 7.49 18.07 -7.09
N ASP A 95 8.21 17.05 -7.54
CA ASP A 95 8.81 16.05 -6.66
C ASP A 95 9.83 16.68 -5.71
N LEU A 96 9.91 16.16 -4.48
CA LEU A 96 10.86 16.60 -3.46
C LEU A 96 11.76 15.44 -3.04
N TYR A 97 13.06 15.70 -3.03
CA TYR A 97 14.06 14.73 -2.59
C TYR A 97 14.96 15.32 -1.51
N ILE A 98 14.85 14.77 -0.30
CA ILE A 98 15.65 15.15 0.86
C ILE A 98 16.66 14.05 1.14
N PHE A 99 17.93 14.42 1.25
CA PHE A 99 19.02 13.51 1.60
C PHE A 99 19.87 14.11 2.72
N GLY A 100 20.22 13.30 3.72
CA GLY A 100 21.01 13.75 4.85
C GLY A 100 21.64 12.64 5.68
N THR A 101 22.74 12.97 6.36
CA THR A 101 23.37 12.05 7.33
C THR A 101 22.80 12.19 8.75
N GLY A 102 22.07 13.27 9.01
CA GLY A 102 21.52 13.62 10.33
C GLY A 102 20.07 13.22 10.50
N ASN A 103 19.35 14.03 11.27
CA ASN A 103 17.94 13.84 11.61
C ASN A 103 17.02 14.81 10.86
N LEU A 104 15.78 14.40 10.65
CA LEU A 104 14.70 15.24 10.16
C LEU A 104 13.55 15.21 11.17
N GLU A 105 13.13 16.37 11.65
CA GLU A 105 11.96 16.50 12.52
C GLU A 105 10.97 17.46 11.87
N ILE A 106 9.82 16.90 11.47
CA ILE A 106 8.66 17.68 11.04
C ILE A 106 7.91 18.04 12.32
N LEU A 107 7.88 19.33 12.65
CA LEU A 107 7.26 19.79 13.89
C LEU A 107 5.73 19.57 13.88
N PRO A 108 5.09 19.57 15.06
CA PRO A 108 3.65 19.42 15.15
C PRO A 108 2.89 20.41 14.26
N HIS A 109 1.79 19.95 13.68
CA HIS A 109 0.89 20.70 12.79
C HIS A 109 1.48 21.12 11.43
N VAL A 110 2.72 20.77 11.11
CA VAL A 110 3.32 21.04 9.80
C VAL A 110 2.76 20.11 8.72
N SER A 111 2.39 20.67 7.57
CA SER A 111 1.89 19.94 6.42
C SER A 111 2.82 20.09 5.21
N ILE A 112 3.27 18.96 4.65
CA ILE A 112 4.05 18.89 3.41
C ILE A 112 3.15 18.28 2.34
N VAL A 113 2.76 19.07 1.35
CA VAL A 113 1.70 18.73 0.40
C VAL A 113 2.17 18.88 -1.03
N CYS A 114 2.13 17.78 -1.78
CA CYS A 114 2.23 17.78 -3.23
C CYS A 114 0.94 17.19 -3.83
N PRO A 115 -0.03 18.01 -4.26
CA PRO A 115 -1.37 17.57 -4.63
C PRO A 115 -1.45 16.96 -6.05
N ILE A 116 -0.31 16.62 -6.65
CA ILE A 116 -0.23 16.10 -8.02
C ILE A 116 -0.28 14.56 -7.99
N GLU A 117 -1.12 13.98 -8.84
CA GLU A 117 -1.21 12.51 -9.00
C GLU A 117 0.17 11.94 -9.32
N GLY A 118 0.65 11.05 -8.46
CA GLY A 118 1.94 10.40 -8.59
C GLY A 118 3.17 11.21 -8.20
N CYS A 119 3.01 12.44 -7.68
CA CYS A 119 4.13 13.23 -7.16
C CYS A 119 4.90 12.48 -6.06
N MET A 120 6.23 12.55 -6.10
CA MET A 120 7.11 11.78 -5.24
C MET A 120 7.78 12.66 -4.18
N LEU A 121 7.55 12.33 -2.91
CA LEU A 121 8.31 12.86 -1.78
C LEU A 121 9.23 11.77 -1.24
N THR A 122 10.53 12.03 -1.26
CA THR A 122 11.57 11.12 -0.76
C THR A 122 12.31 11.75 0.40
N PHE A 123 12.27 11.07 1.54
CA PHE A 123 13.01 11.44 2.75
C PHE A 123 14.05 10.34 3.00
N ASN A 124 15.32 10.61 2.70
CA ASN A 124 16.41 9.65 2.89
C ASN A 124 17.43 10.18 3.90
N MET A 125 17.23 9.78 5.16
CA MET A 125 18.05 10.20 6.28
C MET A 125 18.84 9.01 6.81
N SER A 126 20.13 9.21 7.11
CA SER A 126 20.91 8.17 7.79
C SER A 126 20.56 8.07 9.29
N GLY A 127 20.15 9.19 9.90
CA GLY A 127 19.67 9.26 11.27
C GLY A 127 18.16 9.08 11.37
N ASN A 128 17.53 9.81 12.30
CA ASN A 128 16.14 9.61 12.68
C ASN A 128 15.20 10.54 11.91
N VAL A 129 14.02 10.05 11.57
CA VAL A 129 12.92 10.85 11.04
C VAL A 129 11.80 10.87 12.07
N LYS A 130 11.32 12.07 12.42
CA LYS A 130 10.18 12.24 13.32
C LYS A 130 9.11 13.09 12.65
N ILE A 131 7.88 12.57 12.68
CA ILE A 131 6.68 13.24 12.21
C ILE A 131 5.86 13.62 13.44
N GLY A 132 5.84 14.90 13.76
CA GLY A 132 5.20 15.44 14.96
C GLY A 132 3.68 15.31 14.96
N GLN A 133 3.09 15.59 16.11
CA GLN A 133 1.65 15.48 16.32
C GLN A 133 0.86 16.30 15.29
N HIS A 134 -0.19 15.72 14.69
CA HIS A 134 -1.02 16.37 13.65
C HIS A 134 -0.25 16.84 12.40
N ALA A 135 1.02 16.45 12.21
CA ALA A 135 1.75 16.76 10.99
C ALA A 135 1.29 15.84 9.85
N ASN A 136 1.26 16.36 8.62
CA ASN A 136 0.71 15.66 7.47
C ASN A 136 1.70 15.65 6.30
N ILE A 137 1.94 14.49 5.71
CA ILE A 137 2.68 14.35 4.46
C ILE A 137 1.70 13.84 3.41
N ILE A 138 1.39 14.65 2.40
CA ILE A 138 0.40 14.36 1.37
C ILE A 138 1.05 14.36 0.00
N ALA A 139 1.06 13.23 -0.69
CA ALA A 139 1.61 13.11 -2.04
C ALA A 139 1.11 11.85 -2.77
N GLY A 140 1.44 11.70 -4.05
CA GLY A 140 1.14 10.47 -4.78
C GLY A 140 2.02 9.28 -4.39
N SER A 141 3.31 9.53 -4.11
CA SER A 141 4.27 8.56 -3.62
C SER A 141 5.07 9.15 -2.47
N VAL A 142 5.23 8.40 -1.39
CA VAL A 142 6.08 8.77 -0.26
C VAL A 142 7.08 7.66 0.01
N ILE A 143 8.37 8.01 0.07
CA ILE A 143 9.46 7.12 0.45
C ILE A 143 10.12 7.70 1.69
N VAL A 144 10.20 6.93 2.77
CA VAL A 144 10.95 7.31 3.98
C VAL A 144 12.00 6.24 4.25
N SER A 145 13.27 6.64 4.30
CA SER A 145 14.41 5.82 4.67
C SER A 145 15.10 6.46 5.87
N ALA A 146 15.24 5.72 6.98
CA ALA A 146 15.76 6.24 8.26
C ALA A 146 16.42 5.14 9.11
N SER A 147 17.20 5.54 10.12
CA SER A 147 17.57 4.65 11.23
C SER A 147 16.32 4.25 12.02
N ASP A 148 15.59 5.26 12.48
CA ASP A 148 14.34 5.14 13.22
C ASP A 148 13.32 6.12 12.66
N LEU A 149 12.05 5.71 12.60
CA LEU A 149 10.92 6.55 12.21
C LEU A 149 9.89 6.59 13.33
N THR A 150 9.57 7.79 13.81
CA THR A 150 8.52 8.01 14.80
C THR A 150 7.42 8.87 14.22
N MET A 151 6.20 8.36 14.25
CA MET A 151 4.97 9.07 13.90
C MET A 151 4.13 9.29 15.16
N ASP A 152 4.04 10.54 15.59
CA ASP A 152 3.29 10.93 16.78
C ASP A 152 1.77 10.85 16.54
N TYR A 153 1.00 11.05 17.61
CA TYR A 153 -0.46 10.97 17.59
C TYR A 153 -1.07 11.87 16.51
N SER A 154 -2.05 11.33 15.76
CA SER A 154 -2.75 12.02 14.67
C SER A 154 -1.87 12.57 13.55
N SER A 155 -0.59 12.17 13.47
CA SER A 155 0.22 12.42 12.27
C SER A 155 -0.25 11.56 11.10
N SER A 156 0.06 11.97 9.86
CA SER A 156 -0.32 11.20 8.67
C SER A 156 0.74 11.19 7.58
N ILE A 157 0.90 10.02 6.94
CA ILE A 157 1.45 9.88 5.59
C ILE A 157 0.27 9.44 4.71
N ASN A 158 -0.21 10.34 3.87
CA ASN A 158 -1.45 10.18 3.14
C ASN A 158 -1.22 10.28 1.63
N THR A 159 -1.40 9.16 0.95
CA THR A 159 -1.37 9.08 -0.51
C THR A 159 -2.73 8.66 -1.09
N THR A 160 -3.81 8.86 -0.34
CA THR A 160 -5.17 8.50 -0.74
C THR A 160 -5.60 9.30 -1.97
N SER A 161 -6.16 8.62 -2.97
CA SER A 161 -6.70 9.24 -4.19
C SER A 161 -5.68 10.03 -5.05
N LEU A 162 -4.38 9.88 -4.78
CA LEU A 162 -3.28 10.58 -5.46
C LEU A 162 -2.39 9.62 -6.28
N GLY A 163 -2.87 8.42 -6.59
CA GLY A 163 -2.15 7.46 -7.41
C GLY A 163 -1.90 7.97 -8.82
N GLY A 164 -0.68 7.80 -9.31
CA GLY A 164 -0.36 8.00 -10.71
C GLY A 164 -0.86 6.84 -11.59
N LEU A 165 -0.32 6.72 -12.80
CA LEU A 165 -0.72 5.66 -13.72
C LEU A 165 -0.28 4.27 -13.20
N PRO A 166 -1.18 3.28 -13.13
CA PRO A 166 -0.80 1.92 -12.77
C PRO A 166 0.10 1.30 -13.87
N PRO A 167 0.75 0.14 -13.62
CA PRO A 167 1.64 -0.49 -14.60
C PRO A 167 0.99 -0.66 -15.98
N SER A 168 1.77 -0.46 -17.05
CA SER A 168 1.26 -0.61 -18.41
C SER A 168 0.71 -2.01 -18.64
N GLN A 169 -0.30 -2.13 -19.51
CA GLN A 169 -0.99 -3.39 -19.85
C GLN A 169 -1.80 -4.04 -18.71
N THR A 170 -2.01 -3.33 -17.59
CA THR A 170 -2.99 -3.76 -16.59
C THR A 170 -4.42 -3.52 -17.08
N SER A 171 -5.34 -4.39 -16.66
CA SER A 171 -6.80 -4.22 -16.79
C SER A 171 -7.43 -3.76 -15.47
N GLY A 172 -6.64 -3.11 -14.61
CA GLY A 172 -7.07 -2.59 -13.31
C GLY A 172 -8.09 -1.46 -13.39
N THR A 173 -8.09 -0.66 -14.44
CA THR A 173 -9.22 0.24 -14.74
C THR A 173 -10.23 -0.54 -15.58
N PRO A 174 -11.50 -0.64 -15.16
CA PRO A 174 -12.50 -1.40 -15.90
C PRO A 174 -12.77 -0.80 -17.28
N VAL A 175 -13.13 -1.65 -18.23
CA VAL A 175 -13.51 -1.23 -19.58
C VAL A 175 -14.98 -0.82 -19.63
N GLY A 176 -15.30 0.12 -20.52
CA GLY A 176 -16.67 0.63 -20.68
C GLY A 176 -17.01 1.76 -19.70
N TYR A 177 -18.30 2.08 -19.61
CA TYR A 177 -18.80 3.26 -18.91
C TYR A 177 -19.93 2.90 -17.92
N ASP A 178 -19.81 1.71 -17.33
CA ASP A 178 -20.85 1.14 -16.47
C ASP A 178 -20.68 1.55 -15.00
N GLY A 179 -19.76 2.47 -14.70
CA GLY A 179 -19.44 2.88 -13.34
C GLY A 179 -18.78 1.79 -12.49
N SER A 180 -18.12 0.79 -13.11
CA SER A 180 -17.45 -0.30 -12.39
C SER A 180 -16.26 0.20 -11.56
N GLY A 181 -15.93 -0.47 -10.45
CA GLY A 181 -14.80 -0.10 -9.59
C GLY A 181 -13.44 -0.50 -10.18
N GLY A 182 -12.40 0.25 -9.83
CA GLY A 182 -11.01 -0.10 -10.12
C GLY A 182 -10.57 -1.34 -9.34
N GLY A 183 -9.68 -2.16 -9.88
CA GLY A 183 -9.03 -3.28 -9.18
C GLY A 183 -7.53 -3.06 -9.02
N HIS A 184 -6.94 -3.60 -7.95
CA HIS A 184 -5.48 -3.64 -7.76
C HIS A 184 -5.05 -4.87 -6.96
N GLY A 185 -5.18 -4.86 -5.63
CA GLY A 185 -4.94 -6.02 -4.76
C GLY A 185 -6.15 -6.94 -4.67
N GLY A 186 -7.36 -6.36 -4.75
CA GLY A 186 -8.62 -7.05 -5.01
C GLY A 186 -9.26 -6.58 -6.32
N ARG A 187 -10.19 -7.38 -6.84
CA ARG A 187 -10.97 -7.01 -8.03
C ARG A 187 -11.95 -5.90 -7.66
N GLY A 188 -12.18 -4.94 -8.56
CA GLY A 188 -13.26 -3.97 -8.41
C GLY A 188 -14.65 -4.59 -8.62
N ALA A 189 -15.68 -3.99 -8.06
CA ALA A 189 -17.07 -4.43 -8.23
C ALA A 189 -17.72 -3.89 -9.52
N SER A 190 -18.79 -4.53 -9.99
CA SER A 190 -19.62 -4.07 -11.11
C SER A 190 -21.10 -4.32 -10.80
N CYS A 191 -21.95 -3.39 -11.20
CA CYS A 191 -23.37 -3.37 -10.81
C CYS A 191 -24.32 -3.70 -11.96
N LEU A 192 -23.85 -3.59 -13.21
CA LEU A 192 -24.67 -3.88 -14.37
C LEU A 192 -24.64 -5.39 -14.66
N LYS A 193 -25.80 -6.01 -14.46
CA LYS A 193 -26.04 -7.41 -14.82
C LYS A 193 -26.49 -7.47 -16.28
N SER A 194 -25.55 -7.48 -17.21
CA SER A 194 -25.83 -7.62 -18.65
C SER A 194 -25.24 -8.93 -19.19
N ASN A 195 -25.85 -9.50 -20.24
CA ASN A 195 -25.31 -10.68 -20.94
C ASN A 195 -23.91 -10.43 -21.56
N LYS A 196 -23.48 -9.16 -21.63
CA LYS A 196 -22.09 -8.74 -21.85
C LYS A 196 -21.51 -8.33 -20.50
N SER A 197 -20.81 -9.23 -19.81
CA SER A 197 -20.35 -8.98 -18.44
C SER A 197 -19.11 -8.08 -18.45
N PHE A 198 -19.30 -6.77 -18.27
CA PHE A 198 -18.20 -5.86 -17.95
C PHE A 198 -17.94 -5.97 -16.45
N TRP A 199 -16.89 -6.72 -16.12
CA TRP A 199 -16.43 -6.89 -14.74
C TRP A 199 -15.72 -5.62 -14.25
N GLY A 200 -15.64 -5.45 -12.93
CA GLY A 200 -14.74 -4.44 -12.37
C GLY A 200 -13.28 -4.77 -12.66
N GLY A 201 -12.41 -3.79 -12.39
CA GLY A 201 -11.00 -3.85 -12.75
C GLY A 201 -10.28 -5.08 -12.20
N ASP A 202 -9.33 -5.61 -12.96
CA ASP A 202 -8.55 -6.80 -12.63
C ASP A 202 -7.51 -6.55 -11.54
N VAL A 203 -7.09 -7.63 -10.89
CA VAL A 203 -5.96 -7.65 -9.95
C VAL A 203 -4.64 -7.70 -10.73
N TYR A 204 -3.64 -6.91 -10.32
CA TYR A 204 -2.32 -6.86 -10.97
C TYR A 204 -1.16 -6.82 -9.97
N ALA A 205 0.08 -6.72 -10.48
CA ALA A 205 1.32 -6.68 -9.70
C ALA A 205 1.59 -7.96 -8.87
N TRP A 206 1.26 -9.13 -9.42
CA TRP A 206 1.50 -10.44 -8.78
C TRP A 206 2.99 -10.79 -8.59
N SER A 207 3.89 -10.17 -9.35
CA SER A 207 5.33 -10.42 -9.27
C SER A 207 6.03 -9.63 -8.16
N SER A 208 5.36 -8.66 -7.53
CA SER A 208 5.94 -7.78 -6.50
C SER A 208 5.11 -7.81 -5.22
N LEU A 209 4.58 -8.98 -4.84
CA LEU A 209 3.77 -9.12 -3.64
C LEU A 209 4.55 -8.88 -2.35
N SER A 210 5.82 -9.30 -2.31
CA SER A 210 6.71 -9.10 -1.17
C SER A 210 7.07 -7.62 -0.98
N GLU A 211 7.18 -6.87 -2.07
CA GLU A 211 7.55 -5.45 -2.11
C GLU A 211 6.59 -4.67 -3.04
N PRO A 212 5.34 -4.43 -2.63
CA PRO A 212 4.35 -3.79 -3.48
C PRO A 212 4.74 -2.33 -3.78
N TRP A 213 4.76 -1.97 -5.06
CA TRP A 213 5.16 -0.63 -5.53
C TRP A 213 4.36 -0.14 -6.74
N SER A 214 3.09 -0.53 -6.83
CA SER A 214 2.18 -0.09 -7.91
C SER A 214 1.13 0.88 -7.37
N TYR A 215 0.81 1.91 -8.14
CA TYR A 215 -0.36 2.75 -7.88
C TYR A 215 -1.63 1.92 -7.99
N GLY A 216 -2.68 2.34 -7.30
CA GLY A 216 -4.05 1.89 -7.56
C GLY A 216 -4.54 2.41 -8.91
N SER A 217 -5.58 1.77 -9.42
CA SER A 217 -6.28 2.14 -10.65
C SER A 217 -7.49 3.03 -10.37
N LYS A 218 -7.90 3.79 -11.39
CA LYS A 218 -9.14 4.57 -11.34
C LYS A 218 -10.36 3.65 -11.51
N GLY A 219 -11.49 4.07 -10.94
CA GLY A 219 -12.80 3.51 -11.27
C GLY A 219 -13.23 3.88 -12.69
N GLY A 220 -14.21 3.16 -13.24
CA GLY A 220 -14.84 3.47 -14.51
C GLY A 220 -15.85 4.61 -14.38
N GLY A 221 -15.91 5.46 -15.40
CA GLY A 221 -16.86 6.55 -15.49
C GLY A 221 -18.20 6.15 -16.13
N THR A 222 -18.91 7.14 -16.68
CA THR A 222 -20.27 6.98 -17.26
C THR A 222 -20.38 7.38 -18.72
N SER A 223 -19.35 7.98 -19.31
CA SER A 223 -19.33 8.31 -20.74
C SER A 223 -17.91 8.43 -21.29
N ALA A 224 -17.77 8.60 -22.61
CA ALA A 224 -16.47 8.82 -23.24
C ALA A 224 -15.83 10.17 -22.84
N GLU A 225 -16.66 11.17 -22.54
CA GLU A 225 -16.24 12.49 -22.06
C GLU A 225 -15.84 12.45 -20.59
N ASN A 226 -16.40 11.51 -19.80
CA ASN A 226 -16.07 11.28 -18.40
C ASN A 226 -15.76 9.80 -18.17
N PRO A 227 -14.60 9.32 -18.64
CA PRO A 227 -14.30 7.90 -18.70
C PRO A 227 -13.86 7.31 -17.35
N TYR A 228 -13.55 8.14 -16.36
CA TYR A 228 -13.02 7.72 -15.06
C TYR A 228 -13.93 8.14 -13.90
N GLY A 229 -13.94 7.31 -12.85
CA GLY A 229 -14.53 7.59 -11.55
C GLY A 229 -13.47 8.01 -10.54
N GLY A 230 -13.54 7.46 -9.33
CA GLY A 230 -12.59 7.73 -8.26
C GLY A 230 -11.16 7.36 -8.62
N ASN A 231 -10.19 8.17 -8.18
CA ASN A 231 -8.76 7.96 -8.45
C ASN A 231 -8.19 6.77 -7.69
N GLY A 232 -7.13 6.16 -8.22
CA GLY A 232 -6.39 5.12 -7.50
C GLY A 232 -5.62 5.65 -6.30
N GLY A 233 -5.35 4.77 -5.33
CA GLY A 233 -4.46 5.07 -4.21
C GLY A 233 -2.99 5.18 -4.62
N GLY A 234 -2.24 5.99 -3.88
CA GLY A 234 -0.82 6.22 -4.07
C GLY A 234 0.10 5.10 -3.62
N ARG A 235 1.36 5.42 -3.31
CA ARG A 235 2.36 4.44 -2.85
C ARG A 235 3.12 4.95 -1.64
N VAL A 236 3.29 4.09 -0.64
CA VAL A 236 4.13 4.39 0.52
C VAL A 236 5.19 3.31 0.67
N LYS A 237 6.45 3.73 0.83
CA LYS A 237 7.58 2.85 1.13
C LYS A 237 8.32 3.35 2.35
N ILE A 238 8.36 2.54 3.40
CA ILE A 238 9.05 2.85 4.65
C ILE A 238 10.17 1.84 4.83
N LEU A 239 11.41 2.32 4.89
CA LEU A 239 12.63 1.54 5.07
C LEU A 239 13.34 2.01 6.32
N VAL A 240 13.14 1.31 7.44
CA VAL A 240 13.66 1.70 8.75
C VAL A 240 14.65 0.65 9.23
N LYS A 241 15.83 1.07 9.67
CA LYS A 241 16.89 0.12 10.06
C LYS A 241 16.65 -0.56 11.40
N ASP A 242 16.04 0.13 12.36
CA ASP A 242 15.72 -0.45 13.68
C ASP A 242 14.23 -0.34 14.00
N SER A 243 13.75 0.81 14.52
CA SER A 243 12.40 0.92 15.07
C SER A 243 11.50 1.88 14.29
N LEU A 244 10.35 1.37 13.87
CA LEU A 244 9.21 2.12 13.34
C LEU A 244 8.12 2.21 14.42
N TYR A 245 7.81 3.42 14.87
CA TYR A 245 6.71 3.70 15.80
C TYR A 245 5.59 4.47 15.11
N VAL A 246 4.38 3.90 15.07
CA VAL A 246 3.23 4.45 14.35
C VAL A 246 2.06 4.72 15.30
N ASN A 247 1.88 5.96 15.75
CA ASN A 247 0.67 6.43 16.44
C ASN A 247 -0.21 7.35 15.59
N GLY A 248 0.13 7.47 14.31
CA GLY A 248 -0.62 8.20 13.29
C GLY A 248 -1.32 7.27 12.31
N SER A 249 -1.39 7.72 11.05
CA SER A 249 -1.95 6.95 9.94
C SER A 249 -1.03 6.91 8.73
N ILE A 250 -0.96 5.76 8.06
CA ILE A 250 -0.29 5.59 6.77
C ILE A 250 -1.35 5.09 5.79
N THR A 251 -1.73 5.92 4.82
CA THR A 251 -2.87 5.63 3.94
C THR A 251 -2.50 5.69 2.47
N ALA A 252 -2.96 4.71 1.70
CA ALA A 252 -2.90 4.66 0.25
C ALA A 252 -4.27 4.22 -0.31
N GLU A 253 -5.35 4.86 0.14
CA GLU A 253 -6.71 4.44 -0.20
C GLU A 253 -7.14 4.94 -1.59
N GLY A 254 -8.11 4.25 -2.19
CA GLY A 254 -8.76 4.69 -3.43
C GLY A 254 -9.71 5.86 -3.17
N GLY A 255 -9.84 6.76 -4.14
CA GLY A 255 -10.80 7.86 -4.13
C GLY A 255 -12.23 7.39 -4.38
N GLU A 256 -13.19 8.11 -3.81
CA GLU A 256 -14.61 7.83 -3.98
C GLU A 256 -15.12 8.23 -5.36
N GLY A 257 -15.98 7.41 -5.96
CA GLY A 257 -16.73 7.69 -7.18
C GLY A 257 -18.18 8.12 -6.93
N GLY A 258 -18.68 8.10 -5.70
CA GLY A 258 -20.06 8.48 -5.39
C GLY A 258 -21.10 7.50 -5.97
N SER A 259 -22.30 8.00 -6.28
CA SER A 259 -23.44 7.12 -6.61
C SER A 259 -23.55 6.68 -8.07
N THR A 260 -22.74 7.25 -8.98
CA THR A 260 -22.91 7.03 -10.44
C THR A 260 -21.66 6.52 -11.14
N VAL A 261 -20.47 6.76 -10.60
CA VAL A 261 -19.20 6.28 -11.16
C VAL A 261 -18.47 5.36 -10.17
N GLY A 262 -17.54 4.56 -10.67
CA GLY A 262 -16.84 3.57 -9.86
C GLY A 262 -15.84 4.19 -8.90
N GLY A 263 -15.62 3.54 -7.75
CA GLY A 263 -14.56 3.90 -6.82
C GLY A 263 -13.18 3.46 -7.33
N GLY A 264 -12.14 4.22 -7.01
CA GLY A 264 -10.76 3.85 -7.33
C GLY A 264 -10.26 2.72 -6.43
N SER A 265 -9.27 1.96 -6.87
CA SER A 265 -8.69 0.91 -6.02
C SER A 265 -7.64 1.47 -5.06
N GLY A 266 -7.39 0.75 -3.97
CA GLY A 266 -6.29 1.06 -3.05
C GLY A 266 -4.93 0.88 -3.71
N GLY A 267 -3.92 1.58 -3.21
CA GLY A 267 -2.55 1.61 -3.70
C GLY A 267 -1.63 0.56 -3.08
N SER A 268 -0.35 0.89 -2.94
CA SER A 268 0.66 -0.01 -2.35
C SER A 268 1.29 0.60 -1.10
N ILE A 269 1.42 -0.20 -0.04
CA ILE A 269 2.21 0.16 1.13
C ILE A 269 3.22 -0.96 1.39
N PHE A 270 4.51 -0.59 1.43
CA PHE A 270 5.57 -1.49 1.85
C PHE A 270 6.29 -0.92 3.06
N VAL A 271 6.42 -1.73 4.11
CA VAL A 271 7.12 -1.39 5.34
C VAL A 271 8.18 -2.43 5.60
N HIS A 272 9.42 -2.00 5.78
CA HIS A 272 10.53 -2.79 6.25
C HIS A 272 11.09 -2.16 7.54
N ALA A 273 11.16 -2.94 8.62
CA ALA A 273 11.72 -2.51 9.90
C ALA A 273 12.16 -3.71 10.75
N VAL A 274 13.09 -3.54 11.69
CA VAL A 274 13.34 -4.61 12.68
C VAL A 274 12.17 -4.69 13.67
N LYS A 275 11.67 -3.53 14.13
CA LYS A 275 10.57 -3.43 15.08
C LYS A 275 9.49 -2.50 14.54
N LEU A 276 8.26 -3.00 14.44
CA LEU A 276 7.06 -2.19 14.22
C LEU A 276 6.26 -2.12 15.54
N LYS A 277 5.95 -0.90 15.97
CA LYS A 277 5.24 -0.60 17.23
C LYS A 277 4.22 0.53 17.02
N GLY A 278 3.30 0.70 17.95
CA GLY A 278 2.33 1.79 18.00
C GLY A 278 0.88 1.33 17.97
N TYR A 279 -0.02 2.31 17.97
CA TYR A 279 -1.48 2.13 17.99
C TYR A 279 -2.17 2.76 16.77
N GLY A 280 -1.38 3.11 15.77
CA GLY A 280 -1.83 3.76 14.54
C GLY A 280 -2.49 2.81 13.54
N THR A 281 -2.80 3.35 12.36
CA THR A 281 -3.47 2.62 11.29
C THR A 281 -2.67 2.64 10.00
N ILE A 282 -2.56 1.50 9.33
CA ILE A 282 -2.00 1.35 7.98
C ILE A 282 -3.13 0.85 7.06
N SER A 283 -3.51 1.63 6.05
CA SER A 283 -4.68 1.33 5.21
C SER A 283 -4.44 1.51 3.72
N ALA A 284 -4.89 0.54 2.92
CA ALA A 284 -4.94 0.62 1.47
C ALA A 284 -6.31 0.16 0.97
N ALA A 285 -7.39 0.69 1.55
CA ALA A 285 -8.75 0.36 1.14
C ALA A 285 -9.06 0.87 -0.28
N GLY A 286 -9.97 0.20 -0.99
CA GLY A 286 -10.57 0.76 -2.21
C GLY A 286 -11.49 1.94 -1.88
N GLY A 287 -11.91 2.72 -2.87
CA GLY A 287 -12.88 3.81 -2.71
C GLY A 287 -14.32 3.33 -2.89
N ALA A 288 -15.29 4.00 -2.26
CA ALA A 288 -16.71 3.74 -2.48
C ALA A 288 -17.14 4.25 -3.86
N GLY A 289 -18.16 3.64 -4.46
CA GLY A 289 -18.64 4.06 -5.77
C GLY A 289 -19.88 3.30 -6.20
N TRP A 290 -20.37 3.58 -7.41
CA TRP A 290 -21.39 2.75 -8.06
C TRP A 290 -20.92 1.30 -8.05
N GLY A 291 -19.79 1.00 -8.70
CA GLY A 291 -18.96 -0.16 -8.38
C GLY A 291 -17.88 0.22 -7.36
N GLY A 292 -17.86 -0.42 -6.19
CA GLY A 292 -16.81 -0.24 -5.19
C GLY A 292 -15.42 -0.65 -5.71
N GLY A 293 -14.40 0.13 -5.37
CA GLY A 293 -13.01 -0.15 -5.71
C GLY A 293 -12.45 -1.33 -4.92
N GLY A 294 -11.58 -2.11 -5.55
CA GLY A 294 -10.83 -3.18 -4.90
C GLY A 294 -9.78 -2.63 -3.94
N GLY A 295 -9.48 -3.38 -2.88
CA GLY A 295 -8.38 -3.05 -1.97
C GLY A 295 -7.02 -3.04 -2.66
N GLY A 296 -6.06 -2.35 -2.06
CA GLY A 296 -4.66 -2.29 -2.47
C GLY A 296 -3.83 -3.45 -1.91
N ARG A 297 -2.52 -3.24 -1.80
CA ARG A 297 -1.57 -4.22 -1.25
C ARG A 297 -0.77 -3.60 -0.11
N ILE A 298 -0.66 -4.33 1.00
CA ILE A 298 0.20 -3.97 2.13
C ILE A 298 1.14 -5.15 2.38
N SER A 299 2.45 -4.88 2.47
CA SER A 299 3.46 -5.84 2.92
C SER A 299 4.22 -5.24 4.09
N LEU A 300 4.27 -6.00 5.18
CA LEU A 300 5.00 -5.67 6.40
C LEU A 300 6.12 -6.70 6.57
N ASP A 301 7.32 -6.32 6.19
CA ASP A 301 8.54 -7.09 6.39
C ASP A 301 9.19 -6.62 7.70
N CYS A 302 8.71 -7.18 8.82
CA CYS A 302 9.18 -6.81 10.15
C CYS A 302 9.61 -8.03 10.97
N TYR A 303 10.76 -7.94 11.64
CA TYR A 303 11.23 -9.03 12.51
C TYR A 303 10.34 -9.17 13.76
N SER A 304 9.90 -8.06 14.34
CA SER A 304 8.99 -8.02 15.48
C SER A 304 7.90 -6.98 15.26
N ILE A 305 6.65 -7.41 15.39
CA ILE A 305 5.48 -6.53 15.47
C ILE A 305 5.01 -6.58 16.93
N GLN A 306 4.88 -5.41 17.56
CA GLN A 306 4.44 -5.26 18.95
C GLN A 306 3.30 -4.24 18.99
N GLU A 307 2.50 -4.28 20.06
CA GLU A 307 1.34 -3.41 20.25
C GLU A 307 0.23 -3.66 19.19
N ASP A 308 -0.81 -2.84 19.21
CA ASP A 308 -2.05 -3.06 18.44
C ASP A 308 -2.10 -2.20 17.17
N VAL A 309 -1.03 -2.21 16.36
CA VAL A 309 -1.04 -1.54 15.04
C VAL A 309 -2.14 -2.14 14.18
N LYS A 310 -3.08 -1.31 13.72
CA LYS A 310 -4.22 -1.76 12.91
C LYS A 310 -3.87 -1.73 11.42
N VAL A 311 -4.01 -2.86 10.75
CA VAL A 311 -3.79 -2.98 9.30
C VAL A 311 -5.10 -3.26 8.60
N THR A 312 -5.47 -2.45 7.60
CA THR A 312 -6.72 -2.60 6.85
C THR A 312 -6.51 -2.64 5.35
N VAL A 313 -6.94 -3.75 4.74
CA VAL A 313 -7.00 -3.91 3.28
C VAL A 313 -8.35 -4.51 2.93
N HIS A 314 -9.26 -3.72 2.38
CA HIS A 314 -10.58 -4.17 1.97
C HIS A 314 -11.04 -3.41 0.72
N GLY A 315 -11.92 -4.05 -0.07
CA GLY A 315 -12.72 -3.31 -1.03
C GLY A 315 -13.84 -2.55 -0.31
N LEU A 316 -14.29 -1.42 -0.87
CA LEU A 316 -15.34 -0.60 -0.25
C LEU A 316 -16.74 -0.85 -0.82
N TYR A 317 -17.71 -0.36 -0.05
CA TYR A 317 -19.16 -0.59 -0.19
C TYR A 317 -19.74 -0.06 -1.50
N GLN A 318 -20.74 -0.77 -2.01
CA GLN A 318 -21.51 -0.46 -3.23
C GLN A 318 -22.76 0.35 -2.87
N PHE A 319 -23.04 1.46 -3.57
CA PHE A 319 -24.34 2.14 -3.42
C PHE A 319 -25.43 1.39 -4.19
N THR A 320 -26.24 0.56 -3.52
CA THR A 320 -27.47 0.03 -4.10
C THR A 320 -28.64 0.97 -3.81
N SER A 321 -29.00 1.86 -4.73
CA SER A 321 -30.34 2.44 -4.72
C SER A 321 -31.32 1.40 -5.27
N VAL A 322 -32.01 0.69 -4.38
CA VAL A 322 -33.20 -0.07 -4.76
C VAL A 322 -34.32 0.97 -4.92
N SER A 323 -34.44 1.59 -6.10
CA SER A 323 -35.69 2.23 -6.49
C SER A 323 -36.66 1.13 -6.90
N GLY A 324 -37.30 0.53 -5.91
CA GLY A 324 -38.50 -0.26 -6.13
C GLY A 324 -39.67 0.68 -6.41
N SER A 325 -40.21 0.61 -7.61
CA SER A 325 -41.59 0.98 -7.95
C SER A 325 -41.99 0.22 -9.21
#